data_AF-A0A2V2UH81-F1
#
_entry.id   AF-A0A2V2UH81-F1
#
_cell.length_a   1.000
_cell.length_b   1.000
_cell.length_c   1.000
_cell.angle_alpha   90.00
_cell.angle_beta   90.00
_cell.angle_gamma   90.00
#
_symmetry.space_group_name_H-M   'P 1'
#
loop_
_entity.id
_entity.type
_entity.pdbx_description
1 polymer ?
#
loop_
_entity_poly.entity_id
_entity_poly.type
_entity_poly.pdbx_seq_one_letter_code
_entity_poly.pdbx_strand_id
1 'polypeptide(L)'
;MATPKSSSSNRKKDGKRSHRKPKRTWNVYISRSLKSINNHMSMSGRTMKIVNSFVNDLFERIASEAATVVRVNKKRTLGARELQTAVRLVLPADLAKHAMAEGTKATAVRLVLWRSTQWRRAPRRCTPSPPSVFLFFFFDAAGRSPLGGSWSSSRP
;
A
#
# COMPACT_ATOMS: atom_id res chain seq x y z
N MET A 1 72.30 25.86 -12.75
CA MET A 1 71.31 26.53 -13.65
C MET A 1 69.94 25.93 -13.36
N ALA A 2 69.01 26.74 -12.85
CA ALA A 2 67.63 26.36 -12.60
C ALA A 2 66.80 26.52 -13.88
N THR A 3 65.99 25.53 -14.22
CA THR A 3 65.00 25.60 -15.31
C THR A 3 63.59 25.57 -14.71
N PRO A 4 62.67 26.48 -15.06
CA PRO A 4 61.33 26.54 -14.49
C PRO A 4 60.43 25.50 -15.18
N LYS A 5 59.71 24.68 -14.42
CA LYS A 5 58.70 23.78 -14.98
C LYS A 5 57.29 24.17 -14.51
N SER A 6 56.68 24.99 -15.35
CA SER A 6 55.29 24.90 -15.83
C SER A 6 54.22 24.48 -14.81
N SER A 7 53.42 25.46 -14.42
CA SER A 7 52.14 25.36 -13.73
C SER A 7 51.12 24.49 -14.50
N SER A 8 50.91 23.25 -14.06
CA SER A 8 49.66 22.54 -14.37
C SER A 8 48.73 22.63 -13.17
N SER A 9 47.83 23.61 -13.19
CA SER A 9 46.74 23.73 -12.23
C SER A 9 45.99 22.39 -12.15
N ASN A 10 46.19 21.67 -11.06
CA ASN A 10 45.40 20.49 -10.74
C ASN A 10 44.03 21.01 -10.29
N ARG A 11 43.17 21.32 -11.26
CA ARG A 11 41.75 21.57 -11.01
C ARG A 11 41.19 20.27 -10.47
N LYS A 12 41.17 20.16 -9.14
CA LYS A 12 40.32 19.22 -8.41
C LYS A 12 38.93 19.43 -8.97
N LYS A 13 38.51 18.53 -9.86
CA LYS A 13 37.13 18.41 -10.27
C LYS A 13 36.46 17.79 -9.06
N ASP A 14 36.08 18.65 -8.11
CA ASP A 14 35.17 18.32 -7.03
C ASP A 14 33.89 17.85 -7.71
N GLY A 15 33.86 16.55 -7.95
CA GLY A 15 32.71 15.86 -8.48
C GLY A 15 31.64 16.01 -7.43
N LYS A 16 30.80 17.04 -7.58
CA LYS A 16 29.49 17.13 -6.94
C LYS A 16 28.90 15.74 -7.09
N ARG A 17 28.87 14.98 -6.00
CA ARG A 17 28.24 13.66 -5.94
C ARG A 17 26.78 13.93 -6.25
N SER A 18 26.45 13.85 -7.53
CA SER A 18 25.09 13.94 -8.02
C SER A 18 24.29 12.99 -7.16
N HIS A 19 23.27 13.53 -6.48
CA HIS A 19 22.38 12.78 -5.63
C HIS A 19 21.62 11.80 -6.52
N ARG A 20 22.27 10.68 -6.85
CA ARG A 20 21.74 9.67 -7.74
C ARG A 20 20.58 9.07 -6.99
N LYS A 21 19.37 9.33 -7.49
CA LYS A 21 18.15 8.77 -6.92
C LYS A 21 18.38 7.26 -6.75
N PRO A 22 18.19 6.72 -5.52
CA PRO A 22 18.43 5.31 -5.29
C PRO A 22 17.55 4.52 -6.26
N LYS A 23 18.16 3.59 -7.00
CA LYS A 23 17.40 2.67 -7.86
C LYS A 23 16.46 1.88 -6.94
N ARG A 24 15.16 2.10 -7.09
CA ARG A 24 14.13 1.32 -6.38
C ARG A 24 14.24 -0.12 -6.89
N THR A 25 14.77 -1.00 -6.06
CA THR A 25 14.98 -2.42 -6.37
C THR A 25 14.25 -3.28 -5.36
N TRP A 26 13.75 -4.42 -5.79
CA TRP A 26 12.99 -5.34 -4.95
C TRP A 26 13.87 -6.32 -4.18
N ASN A 27 15.20 -6.17 -4.24
CA ASN A 27 16.18 -7.14 -3.74
C ASN A 27 15.99 -7.53 -2.27
N VAL A 28 15.66 -6.56 -1.41
CA VAL A 28 15.43 -6.80 0.03
C VAL A 28 14.20 -7.67 0.25
N TYR A 29 13.14 -7.44 -0.52
CA TYR A 29 11.88 -8.19 -0.43
C TYR A 29 12.04 -9.59 -0.99
N ILE A 30 12.66 -9.72 -2.17
CA ILE A 30 12.92 -11.02 -2.80
C ILE A 30 13.75 -11.91 -1.87
N SER A 31 14.81 -11.36 -1.26
CA SER A 31 15.65 -12.11 -0.31
C SER A 31 14.92 -12.49 0.98
N ARG A 32 14.00 -11.64 1.45
CA ARG A 32 13.17 -11.92 2.64
C ARG A 32 12.13 -13.00 2.35
N SER A 33 11.46 -12.93 1.20
CA SER A 33 10.51 -13.94 0.74
C SER A 33 11.17 -15.30 0.59
N LEU A 34 12.38 -15.37 0.04
CA LEU A 34 13.08 -16.66 -0.08
C LEU A 34 13.40 -17.28 1.28
N LYS A 35 13.91 -16.47 2.22
CA LYS A 35 14.22 -16.94 3.57
C LYS A 35 12.99 -17.47 4.30
N SER A 36 11.80 -16.92 4.03
CA SER A 36 10.55 -17.43 4.62
C SER A 36 10.21 -18.87 4.20
N ILE A 37 10.78 -19.36 3.09
CA ILE A 37 10.58 -20.72 2.57
C ILE A 37 11.74 -21.62 3.01
N ASN A 38 12.98 -21.17 2.81
CA ASN A 38 14.17 -21.90 3.22
C ASN A 38 15.24 -20.94 3.75
N ASN A 39 15.57 -21.08 5.04
CA ASN A 39 16.56 -20.24 5.72
C ASN A 39 18.01 -20.49 5.27
N HIS A 40 18.32 -21.64 4.66
CA HIS A 40 19.66 -22.00 4.22
C HIS A 40 19.94 -21.65 2.75
N MET A 41 18.94 -21.21 2.01
CA MET A 41 19.07 -20.92 0.58
C MET A 41 19.34 -19.43 0.33
N SER A 42 20.26 -19.15 -0.60
CA SER A 42 20.54 -17.80 -1.10
C SER A 42 20.53 -17.77 -2.63
N MET A 43 20.15 -16.65 -3.23
CA MET A 43 20.12 -16.52 -4.69
C MET A 43 21.37 -15.84 -5.22
N SER A 44 21.79 -16.24 -6.42
CA SER A 44 22.84 -15.57 -7.16
C SER A 44 22.44 -14.14 -7.57
N GLY A 45 23.43 -13.26 -7.75
CA GLY A 45 23.21 -11.89 -8.23
C GLY A 45 22.62 -11.81 -9.65
N ARG A 46 22.80 -12.86 -10.48
CA ARG A 46 22.16 -12.97 -11.80
C ARG A 46 20.67 -13.24 -11.66
N THR A 47 20.31 -14.23 -10.85
CA THR A 47 18.91 -14.58 -10.53
C THR A 47 18.17 -13.39 -9.93
N MET A 48 18.82 -12.63 -9.04
CA MET A 48 18.23 -11.43 -8.42
C MET A 48 17.80 -10.39 -9.47
N LYS A 49 18.59 -10.19 -10.53
CA LYS A 49 18.23 -9.26 -11.62
C LYS A 49 17.01 -9.76 -12.39
N ILE A 50 16.95 -11.06 -12.71
CA ILE A 50 15.83 -11.67 -13.41
C ILE A 50 14.54 -11.49 -12.61
N VAL A 51 14.56 -11.84 -11.32
CA VAL A 51 13.38 -11.73 -10.44
C VAL A 51 12.97 -10.27 -10.24
N ASN A 52 13.91 -9.35 -10.11
CA ASN A 52 13.59 -7.92 -10.02
C ASN A 52 12.88 -7.40 -11.28
N SER A 53 13.31 -7.82 -12.47
CA SER A 53 12.63 -7.48 -13.72
C SER A 53 11.25 -8.13 -13.83
N PHE A 54 11.12 -9.40 -13.43
CA PHE A 54 9.84 -10.11 -13.41
C PHE A 54 8.78 -9.41 -12.53
N VAL A 55 9.18 -8.95 -11.33
CA VAL A 55 8.27 -8.20 -10.45
C VAL A 55 7.83 -6.89 -11.09
N ASN A 56 8.72 -6.20 -11.79
CA ASN A 56 8.38 -4.95 -12.47
C ASN A 56 7.42 -5.18 -13.64
N ASP A 57 7.64 -6.21 -14.47
CA ASP A 57 6.74 -6.57 -15.58
C ASP A 57 5.34 -6.93 -15.07
N LEU A 58 5.26 -7.74 -14.00
CA LEU A 58 3.97 -8.08 -13.39
C LEU A 58 3.27 -6.84 -12.80
N PHE A 59 4.01 -5.95 -12.14
CA PHE A 59 3.47 -4.72 -11.59
C PHE A 59 2.93 -3.79 -12.68
N GLU A 60 3.66 -3.63 -13.79
CA GLU A 60 3.25 -2.81 -14.92
C GLU A 60 1.99 -3.38 -15.59
N ARG A 61 1.91 -4.71 -15.78
CA ARG A 61 0.68 -5.37 -16.25
C ARG A 61 -0.52 -5.09 -15.36
N ILE A 62 -0.38 -5.28 -14.05
CA ILE A 62 -1.47 -5.03 -13.09
C ILE A 62 -1.87 -3.55 -13.08
N ALA A 63 -0.90 -2.63 -13.14
CA ALA A 63 -1.17 -1.20 -13.17
C ALA A 63 -1.92 -0.78 -14.44
N SER A 64 -1.55 -1.37 -15.59
CA SER A 64 -2.24 -1.15 -16.87
C SER A 64 -3.70 -1.61 -16.80
N GLU A 65 -3.94 -2.85 -16.35
CA GLU A 65 -5.32 -3.37 -16.20
C GLU A 65 -6.12 -2.63 -15.13
N ALA A 66 -5.49 -2.18 -14.05
CA ALA A 66 -6.19 -1.35 -13.07
C ALA A 66 -6.61 0.00 -13.66
N ALA A 67 -5.78 0.59 -14.53
CA ALA A 67 -6.10 1.83 -15.21
C ALA A 67 -7.25 1.67 -16.23
N THR A 68 -7.32 0.54 -16.95
CA THR A 68 -8.45 0.24 -17.85
C THR A 68 -9.74 0.09 -17.05
N VAL A 69 -9.73 -0.67 -15.94
CA VAL A 69 -10.90 -0.86 -15.05
C VAL A 69 -11.40 0.47 -14.47
N VAL A 70 -10.50 1.35 -14.03
CA VAL A 70 -10.88 2.69 -13.50
C VAL A 70 -11.57 3.54 -14.58
N ARG A 71 -11.06 3.49 -15.82
CA ARG A 71 -11.65 4.20 -16.97
C ARG A 71 -13.04 3.67 -17.31
N VAL A 72 -13.22 2.35 -17.35
CA VAL A 72 -14.52 1.71 -17.61
C VAL A 72 -15.54 2.12 -16.54
N ASN A 73 -15.11 2.17 -15.28
CA ASN A 73 -15.97 2.56 -14.16
C ASN A 73 -16.17 4.08 -14.03
N LYS A 74 -15.57 4.89 -14.90
CA LYS A 74 -15.60 6.38 -14.87
C LYS A 74 -15.20 6.98 -13.52
N LYS A 75 -14.32 6.30 -12.77
CA LYS A 75 -13.83 6.80 -11.48
C LYS A 75 -12.54 7.59 -11.68
N ARG A 76 -12.32 8.58 -10.80
CA ARG A 76 -11.08 9.37 -10.76
C ARG A 76 -10.00 8.78 -9.84
N THR A 77 -10.39 7.87 -8.95
CA THR A 77 -9.50 7.31 -7.92
C THR A 77 -9.40 5.80 -8.09
N LEU A 78 -8.18 5.28 -8.08
CA LEU A 78 -7.88 3.85 -8.09
C LEU A 78 -8.04 3.29 -6.67
N GLY A 79 -9.05 2.44 -6.46
CA GLY A 79 -9.36 1.83 -5.17
C GLY A 79 -8.89 0.38 -5.06
N ALA A 80 -9.02 -0.20 -3.86
CA ALA A 80 -8.69 -1.60 -3.61
C ALA A 80 -9.55 -2.57 -4.43
N ARG A 81 -10.81 -2.20 -4.72
CA ARG A 81 -11.74 -3.01 -5.52
C ARG A 81 -11.31 -3.11 -6.98
N GLU A 82 -10.82 -2.02 -7.54
CA GLU A 82 -10.29 -1.97 -8.90
C GLU A 82 -9.00 -2.80 -9.01
N LEU A 83 -8.12 -2.75 -8.00
CA LEU A 83 -6.95 -3.64 -7.94
C LEU A 83 -7.33 -5.12 -7.81
N GLN A 84 -8.31 -5.47 -6.97
CA GLN A 84 -8.77 -6.86 -6.85
C GLN A 84 -9.29 -7.41 -8.17
N THR A 85 -9.98 -6.56 -8.95
CA THR A 85 -10.48 -6.94 -10.28
C THR A 85 -9.32 -7.10 -11.26
N ALA A 86 -8.38 -6.15 -11.31
CA ALA A 86 -7.21 -6.22 -12.17
C ALA A 86 -6.34 -7.47 -11.91
N VAL A 87 -6.13 -7.84 -10.64
CA VAL A 87 -5.36 -9.04 -10.28
C VAL A 87 -6.02 -10.32 -10.80
N ARG A 88 -7.36 -10.41 -10.79
CA ARG A 88 -8.09 -11.54 -11.37
C ARG A 88 -7.98 -11.62 -12.90
N LEU A 89 -7.76 -10.50 -13.57
CA LEU A 89 -7.59 -10.44 -15.02
C LEU A 89 -6.17 -10.83 -15.45
N VAL A 90 -5.16 -10.44 -14.66
CA VAL A 90 -3.74 -10.67 -15.00
C VAL A 90 -3.27 -12.07 -14.62
N LEU A 91 -3.76 -12.63 -13.51
CA LEU A 91 -3.29 -13.92 -12.98
C LEU A 91 -4.25 -15.07 -13.30
N PRO A 92 -3.73 -16.29 -13.55
CA PRO A 92 -4.53 -17.50 -13.59
C PRO A 92 -5.35 -17.71 -12.31
N ALA A 93 -6.50 -18.37 -12.45
CA ALA A 93 -7.51 -18.45 -11.41
C ALA A 93 -6.99 -19.01 -10.07
N ASP A 94 -6.06 -19.96 -10.08
CA ASP A 94 -5.54 -20.55 -8.84
C ASP A 94 -4.57 -19.62 -8.10
N LEU A 95 -3.69 -18.93 -8.83
CA LEU A 95 -2.78 -17.94 -8.25
C LEU A 95 -3.55 -16.70 -7.74
N ALA A 96 -4.60 -16.30 -8.45
CA ALA A 96 -5.43 -15.15 -8.09
C ALA A 96 -6.10 -15.33 -6.72
N LYS A 97 -6.58 -16.54 -6.39
CA LYS A 97 -7.23 -16.83 -5.10
C LYS A 97 -6.28 -16.55 -3.92
N HIS A 98 -5.06 -17.09 -3.98
CA HIS A 98 -4.05 -16.90 -2.94
C HIS A 98 -3.59 -15.44 -2.85
N ALA A 99 -3.34 -14.80 -3.99
CA ALA A 99 -2.92 -13.40 -4.02
C ALA A 99 -3.97 -12.46 -3.39
N MET A 100 -5.26 -12.70 -3.65
CA MET A 100 -6.34 -11.90 -3.06
C MET A 100 -6.51 -12.14 -1.56
N ALA A 101 -6.37 -13.39 -1.11
CA ALA A 101 -6.44 -13.72 0.31
C ALA A 101 -5.35 -12.99 1.10
N GLU A 102 -4.10 -13.02 0.61
CA GLU A 102 -2.98 -12.31 1.22
C GLU A 102 -3.15 -10.78 1.14
N GLY A 103 -3.64 -10.26 0.00
CA GLY A 103 -3.92 -8.84 -0.16
C GLY A 103 -4.96 -8.31 0.84
N THR A 104 -6.03 -9.08 1.05
CA THR A 104 -7.09 -8.73 2.00
C THR A 104 -6.56 -8.73 3.43
N LYS A 105 -5.78 -9.76 3.81
CA LYS A 105 -5.12 -9.84 5.11
C LYS A 105 -4.23 -8.63 5.38
N ALA A 106 -3.43 -8.21 4.40
CA ALA A 106 -2.56 -7.03 4.53
C ALA A 106 -3.37 -5.72 4.73
N THR A 107 -4.46 -5.54 3.98
CA THR A 107 -5.33 -4.35 4.16
C THR A 107 -6.06 -4.35 5.50
N ALA A 108 -6.51 -5.52 5.97
CA ALA A 108 -7.15 -5.67 7.27
C ALA A 108 -6.17 -5.38 8.41
N VAL A 109 -4.96 -5.96 8.38
CA VAL A 109 -3.90 -5.68 9.37
C VAL A 109 -3.57 -4.19 9.39
N ARG A 110 -3.49 -3.54 8.22
CA ARG A 110 -3.26 -2.09 8.15
C ARG A 110 -4.39 -1.29 8.81
N LEU A 111 -5.65 -1.67 8.62
CA LEU A 111 -6.79 -0.99 9.22
C LEU A 111 -6.87 -1.23 10.74
N VAL A 112 -6.57 -2.44 11.20
CA VAL A 112 -6.52 -2.79 12.64
C VAL A 112 -5.38 -2.06 13.33
N LEU A 113 -4.18 -2.05 12.73
CA LEU A 113 -3.04 -1.32 13.23
C LEU A 113 -3.29 0.19 13.20
N TRP A 114 -3.92 0.72 12.14
CA TRP A 114 -4.29 2.13 12.06
C TRP A 114 -5.26 2.51 13.19
N ARG A 115 -6.33 1.74 13.39
CA ARG A 115 -7.31 1.97 14.48
C ARG A 115 -6.68 1.90 15.88
N SER A 116 -5.74 0.99 16.11
CA SER A 116 -5.05 0.86 17.40
C SER A 116 -3.90 1.87 17.60
N THR A 117 -3.31 2.38 16.52
CA THR A 117 -2.27 3.43 16.58
C THR A 117 -2.87 4.83 16.71
N GLN A 118 -4.08 5.06 16.18
CA GLN A 118 -4.83 6.32 16.35
C GLN A 118 -5.16 6.59 17.83
N TRP A 119 -5.36 5.52 18.62
CA TRP A 119 -5.49 5.59 20.09
C TRP A 119 -4.16 5.81 20.82
N ARG A 120 -3.01 5.41 20.27
CA ARG A 120 -1.68 5.62 20.92
C ARG A 120 -1.01 6.94 20.57
N ARG A 121 -1.42 7.62 19.49
CA ARG A 121 -0.87 8.93 19.06
C ARG A 121 -1.87 10.08 19.22
N ALA A 122 -2.92 9.92 20.00
CA ALA A 122 -3.65 11.07 20.54
C ALA A 122 -2.80 11.67 21.68
N PRO A 123 -2.39 12.96 21.63
CA PRO A 123 -1.85 13.60 22.82
C PRO A 123 -2.90 13.51 23.92
N ARG A 124 -2.52 12.93 25.07
CA ARG A 124 -3.33 12.85 26.30
C ARG A 124 -3.48 14.26 26.92
N ARG A 125 -4.14 15.17 26.22
CA ARG A 125 -4.67 16.43 26.76
C ARG A 125 -6.03 16.75 26.16
N CYS A 126 -6.94 15.79 26.23
CA CYS A 126 -8.37 16.06 26.34
C CYS A 126 -8.90 14.95 27.25
N THR A 127 -9.08 15.28 28.52
CA THR A 127 -9.90 14.48 29.43
C THR A 127 -11.30 14.39 28.82
N PRO A 128 -11.85 13.20 28.53
CA PRO A 128 -13.28 13.09 28.33
C PRO A 128 -13.91 13.11 29.73
N SER A 129 -14.24 14.29 30.21
CA SER A 129 -15.24 14.42 31.27
C SER A 129 -16.59 13.98 30.71
N PRO A 130 -17.30 13.00 31.30
CA PRO A 130 -18.71 12.81 31.06
C PRO A 130 -19.45 13.94 31.79
N PRO A 131 -20.36 14.65 31.11
CA PRO A 131 -21.69 14.12 30.89
C PRO A 131 -22.16 14.34 29.44
N SER A 132 -23.26 13.68 29.04
CA SER A 132 -23.95 13.84 27.73
C SER A 132 -23.51 12.89 26.60
N VAL A 133 -23.18 11.64 26.92
CA VAL A 133 -23.42 10.53 25.98
C VAL A 133 -24.92 10.28 25.93
N PHE A 134 -25.68 11.11 25.19
CA PHE A 134 -27.09 10.79 24.89
C PHE A 134 -27.65 11.40 23.59
N LEU A 135 -26.90 12.19 22.82
CA LEU A 135 -27.50 12.90 21.65
C LEU A 135 -26.68 12.94 20.36
N PHE A 136 -25.78 11.97 20.11
CA PHE A 136 -25.09 11.90 18.81
C PHE A 136 -25.15 10.55 18.09
N PHE A 137 -25.99 9.62 18.57
CA PHE A 137 -26.36 8.39 17.85
C PHE A 137 -27.79 8.45 17.29
N PHE A 138 -28.40 9.64 17.20
CA PHE A 138 -29.79 9.81 16.74
C PHE A 138 -29.95 10.63 15.45
N PHE A 139 -28.88 10.86 14.68
CA PHE A 139 -28.98 11.61 13.42
C PHE A 139 -28.16 11.00 12.28
N ASP A 140 -28.50 9.77 11.89
CA ASP A 140 -28.25 9.24 10.52
C ASP A 140 -29.20 8.07 10.20
N ALA A 141 -30.51 8.32 10.28
CA ALA A 141 -31.53 7.41 9.74
C ALA A 141 -32.88 8.12 9.52
N ALA A 142 -32.88 9.34 8.97
CA ALA A 142 -34.08 10.00 8.43
C ALA A 142 -34.01 9.97 6.91
N GLY A 143 -34.34 8.81 6.35
CA GLY A 143 -34.37 8.55 4.91
C GLY A 143 -35.33 7.44 4.55
N ARG A 144 -36.50 7.36 5.21
CA ARG A 144 -37.66 6.62 4.70
C ARG A 144 -38.96 7.17 5.28
N SER A 145 -39.83 7.57 4.36
CA SER A 145 -41.09 8.27 4.53
C SER A 145 -42.16 7.45 5.28
N PRO A 146 -43.22 8.10 5.78
CA PRO A 146 -44.21 7.51 6.67
C PRO A 146 -45.41 6.96 5.91
N LEU A 147 -45.91 5.78 6.29
CA LEU A 147 -47.32 5.43 6.18
C LEU A 147 -47.70 4.62 7.42
N GLY A 148 -48.73 5.11 8.10
CA GLY A 148 -49.17 4.64 9.42
C GLY A 148 -49.83 3.27 9.39
N GLY A 149 -49.91 2.67 10.58
CA GLY A 149 -50.58 1.41 10.80
C GLY A 149 -50.52 1.02 12.27
N SER A 150 -51.59 1.36 12.98
CA SER A 150 -51.98 0.88 14.31
C SER A 150 -51.84 -0.65 14.46
N TRP A 151 -51.35 -1.11 15.62
CA TRP A 151 -51.81 -2.29 16.39
C TRP A 151 -50.94 -2.41 17.64
N SER A 152 -51.42 -1.90 18.79
CA SER A 152 -52.20 -2.63 19.79
C SER A 152 -51.45 -3.81 20.41
N SER A 153 -51.12 -3.60 21.68
CA SER A 153 -50.46 -4.46 22.64
C SER A 153 -51.10 -5.84 22.77
N SER A 154 -50.29 -6.90 22.81
CA SER A 154 -50.56 -8.12 23.60
C SER A 154 -49.29 -8.97 23.69
N ARG A 155 -48.80 -9.15 24.92
CA ARG A 155 -47.86 -10.19 25.35
C ARG A 155 -48.19 -10.50 26.81
N PRO A 156 -47.85 -11.73 27.22
CA PRO A 156 -48.70 -12.91 27.24
C PRO A 156 -49.77 -12.89 28.34
#